data_AF-A0A0K1K199-F1
#
_entry.id   AF-A0A0K1K199-F1
#
_cell.length_a   1.000
_cell.length_b   1.000
_cell.length_c   1.000
_cell.angle_alpha   90.00
_cell.angle_beta   90.00
_cell.angle_gamma   90.00
#
_symmetry.space_group_name_H-M   'P 1'
#
loop_
_entity.id
_entity.type
_entity.pdbx_description
1 polymer ?
#
loop_
_entity_poly.entity_id
_entity_poly.type
_entity_poly.pdbx_seq_one_letter_code
_entity_poly.pdbx_strand_id
1 'polypeptide(L)'
;MNTQQAKDLCNSFPAAVEALHGPPSNILTYTVGGKHFAWFKTSEPEQWRFSFRATPERFLELTGMPGVKPARFMARYHWVTIVNVRAFPEDYLRELVQWSYERALASLSKTRQRALLAAIQA
;
A
#
# COMPACT_ATOMS: atom_id res chain seq x y z
N MET A 1 12.70 3.01 6.96
CA MET A 1 11.91 2.15 7.86
C MET A 1 12.10 0.68 7.53
N ASN A 2 11.79 -0.23 8.45
CA ASN A 2 11.80 -1.67 8.23
C ASN A 2 10.38 -2.22 7.91
N THR A 3 10.29 -3.52 7.63
CA THR A 3 9.02 -4.19 7.31
C THR A 3 7.96 -4.01 8.39
N GLN A 4 8.31 -4.17 9.67
CA GLN A 4 7.35 -4.02 10.77
C GLN A 4 6.83 -2.58 10.85
N GLN A 5 7.72 -1.59 10.80
CA GLN A 5 7.34 -0.18 10.79
C GLN A 5 6.45 0.19 9.59
N ALA A 6 6.66 -0.43 8.43
CA ALA A 6 5.80 -0.23 7.27
C ALA A 6 4.41 -0.87 7.44
N LYS A 7 4.30 -2.02 8.13
CA LYS A 7 3.01 -2.61 8.53
C LYS A 7 2.30 -1.71 9.54
N ASP A 8 3.02 -1.25 10.57
CA ASP A 8 2.48 -0.35 11.59
C ASP A 8 1.97 0.96 10.98
N LEU A 9 2.70 1.52 10.00
CA LEU A 9 2.25 2.67 9.21
C LEU A 9 0.91 2.38 8.52
N CYS A 10 0.78 1.24 7.83
CA CYS A 10 -0.46 0.88 7.14
C CYS A 10 -1.64 0.72 8.12
N ASN A 11 -1.40 0.15 9.30
CA ASN A 11 -2.40 -0.03 10.34
C ASN A 11 -2.76 1.26 11.07
N SER A 12 -1.89 2.27 11.02
CA SER A 12 -2.17 3.58 11.63
C SER A 12 -3.22 4.39 10.86
N PHE A 13 -3.50 4.05 9.60
CA PHE A 13 -4.48 4.80 8.83
C PHE A 13 -5.92 4.55 9.29
N PRO A 14 -6.77 5.59 9.33
CA PRO A 14 -8.17 5.45 9.74
C PRO A 14 -8.93 4.40 8.90
N ALA A 15 -9.63 3.47 9.56
CA ALA A 15 -10.42 2.40 8.93
C ALA A 15 -9.60 1.50 8.00
N ALA A 16 -8.28 1.42 8.21
CA ALA A 16 -7.46 0.40 7.61
C ALA A 16 -7.84 -0.98 8.16
N VAL A 17 -7.90 -1.96 7.26
CA VAL A 17 -8.14 -3.36 7.58
C VAL A 17 -7.01 -4.17 7.00
N GLU A 18 -6.29 -4.88 7.87
CA GLU A 18 -5.29 -5.88 7.55
C GLU A 18 -5.95 -7.24 7.32
N ALA A 19 -5.55 -7.95 6.27
CA ALA A 19 -5.99 -9.33 6.02
C ALA A 19 -4.87 -10.16 5.39
N LEU A 20 -4.58 -11.32 6.00
CA LEU A 20 -3.62 -12.29 5.49
C LEU A 20 -4.32 -13.30 4.58
N HIS A 21 -3.80 -13.45 3.36
CA HIS A 21 -4.29 -14.41 2.38
C HIS A 21 -3.22 -15.47 2.10
N GLY A 22 -3.60 -16.73 2.30
CA GLY A 22 -2.73 -17.88 2.03
C GLY A 22 -2.59 -18.21 0.54
N PRO A 23 -2.14 -19.42 0.21
CA PRO A 23 -2.03 -19.86 -1.18
C PRO A 23 -3.38 -19.80 -1.92
N PRO A 24 -3.39 -19.42 -3.20
CA PRO A 24 -2.23 -19.17 -4.05
C PRO A 24 -1.72 -17.72 -4.04
N SER A 25 -2.39 -16.79 -3.35
CA SER A 25 -2.07 -15.36 -3.45
C SER A 25 -0.85 -14.96 -2.60
N ASN A 26 -0.72 -15.54 -1.40
CA ASN A 26 0.38 -15.30 -0.45
C ASN A 26 0.68 -13.81 -0.27
N ILE A 27 -0.33 -13.08 0.22
CA ILE A 27 -0.27 -11.63 0.43
C ILE A 27 -0.85 -11.22 1.77
N LEU A 28 -0.27 -10.19 2.37
CA LEU A 28 -0.83 -9.44 3.48
C LEU A 28 -1.35 -8.12 2.93
N THR A 29 -2.66 -7.95 2.89
CA THR A 29 -3.29 -6.78 2.25
C THR A 29 -3.75 -5.76 3.27
N TYR A 30 -3.65 -4.48 2.89
CA TYR A 30 -4.27 -3.37 3.60
C TYR A 30 -5.32 -2.71 2.72
N THR A 31 -6.51 -2.54 3.30
CA THR A 31 -7.65 -1.94 2.61
C THR A 31 -8.31 -0.87 3.45
N VAL A 32 -8.98 0.08 2.80
CA VAL A 32 -9.90 1.02 3.45
C VAL A 32 -11.27 0.88 2.80
N GLY A 33 -12.28 0.53 3.59
CA GLY A 33 -13.64 0.27 3.06
C GLY A 33 -13.70 -0.78 1.95
N GLY A 34 -12.78 -1.75 1.95
CA GLY A 34 -12.66 -2.80 0.92
C GLY A 34 -11.86 -2.39 -0.33
N LYS A 35 -11.22 -1.22 -0.34
CA LYS A 35 -10.32 -0.77 -1.43
C LYS A 35 -8.87 -0.93 -1.00
N HIS A 36 -8.09 -1.67 -1.78
CA HIS A 36 -6.66 -1.84 -1.53
C HIS A 36 -5.90 -0.53 -1.68
N PHE A 37 -4.99 -0.29 -0.74
CA PHE A 37 -3.98 0.77 -0.86
C PHE A 37 -2.54 0.25 -0.72
N ALA A 38 -2.34 -0.90 -0.06
CA ALA A 38 -1.03 -1.52 0.02
C ALA A 38 -1.12 -3.04 0.22
N TRP A 39 -0.04 -3.75 -0.06
CA TRP A 39 0.14 -5.14 0.38
C TRP A 39 1.61 -5.55 0.44
N PHE A 40 1.89 -6.59 1.23
CA PHE A 40 3.15 -7.33 1.20
C PHE A 40 2.96 -8.70 0.55
N LYS A 41 3.97 -9.17 -0.15
CA LYS A 41 4.15 -10.61 -0.42
C LYS A 41 4.54 -11.35 0.86
N THR A 42 4.03 -12.56 1.06
CA THR A 42 4.28 -13.34 2.30
C THR A 42 5.02 -14.66 2.05
N SER A 43 5.21 -15.06 0.79
CA SER A 43 5.97 -16.25 0.41
C SER A 43 7.29 -15.92 -0.28
N GLU A 44 8.27 -16.80 -0.11
CA GLU A 44 9.54 -16.76 -0.86
C GLU A 44 9.33 -16.97 -2.37
N PRO A 45 10.21 -16.45 -3.24
CA PRO A 45 11.42 -15.64 -2.95
C PRO A 45 11.14 -14.13 -2.84
N GLU A 46 9.86 -13.74 -2.80
CA GLU A 46 9.44 -12.34 -2.85
C GLU A 46 8.97 -11.83 -1.48
N GLN A 47 9.25 -12.57 -0.40
CA GLN A 47 8.70 -12.27 0.91
C GLN A 47 9.04 -10.83 1.32
N TRP A 48 8.03 -10.13 1.82
CA TRP A 48 8.09 -8.73 2.27
C TRP A 48 8.39 -7.69 1.20
N ARG A 49 8.35 -8.05 -0.10
CA ARG A 49 8.21 -7.04 -1.15
C ARG A 49 6.90 -6.29 -0.96
N PHE A 50 6.99 -4.96 -0.98
CA PHE A 50 5.92 -4.06 -0.57
C PHE A 50 5.35 -3.33 -1.77
N SER A 51 4.04 -3.33 -1.93
CA SER A 51 3.35 -2.71 -3.05
C SER A 51 2.31 -1.70 -2.60
N PHE A 52 2.23 -0.60 -3.34
CA PHE A 52 1.25 0.47 -3.18
C PHE A 52 1.01 1.16 -4.52
N ARG A 53 -0.04 1.98 -4.60
CA ARG A 53 -0.36 2.77 -5.79
C ARG A 53 0.34 4.12 -5.73
N ALA A 54 0.90 4.55 -6.85
CA ALA A 54 1.46 5.88 -7.02
C ALA A 54 0.62 6.72 -8.00
N THR A 55 0.91 8.03 -8.08
CA THR A 55 0.42 8.86 -9.19
C THR A 55 1.07 8.40 -10.50
N PRO A 56 0.52 8.75 -11.68
CA PRO A 56 1.18 8.48 -12.95
C PRO A 56 2.60 9.06 -13.04
N GLU A 57 2.81 10.27 -12.54
CA GLU A 57 4.09 10.98 -12.54
C GLU A 57 5.10 10.27 -11.64
N ARG A 58 4.70 9.96 -10.40
CA ARG A 58 5.54 9.24 -9.43
C ARG A 58 5.82 7.81 -9.89
N PHE A 59 4.91 7.15 -10.60
CA PHE A 59 5.15 5.81 -11.13
C PHE A 59 6.34 5.79 -12.09
N LEU A 60 6.44 6.77 -12.99
CA LEU A 60 7.57 6.88 -13.92
C LEU A 60 8.89 7.13 -13.18
N GLU A 61 8.89 8.04 -12.22
CA GLU A 61 10.06 8.32 -11.36
C GLU A 61 10.50 7.06 -10.60
N LEU A 62 9.56 6.45 -9.87
CA LEU A 62 9.82 5.32 -8.99
C LEU A 62 10.33 4.11 -9.75
N THR A 63 9.79 3.82 -10.94
CA THR A 63 10.22 2.67 -11.74
C THR A 63 11.62 2.83 -12.35
N GLY A 64 12.19 4.04 -12.32
CA GLY A 64 13.61 4.29 -12.62
C GLY A 64 14.54 4.10 -11.41
N MET A 65 14.01 3.97 -10.19
CA MET A 65 14.82 3.83 -8.98
C MET A 65 15.30 2.38 -8.76
N PRO A 66 16.57 2.17 -8.34
CA PRO A 66 17.04 0.85 -7.94
C PRO A 66 16.16 0.22 -6.86
N GLY A 67 15.81 -1.06 -7.04
CA GLY A 67 15.02 -1.80 -6.06
C GLY A 67 13.52 -1.50 -6.09
N VAL A 68 13.03 -0.71 -7.04
CA VAL A 68 11.60 -0.50 -7.29
C VAL A 68 11.23 -1.10 -8.65
N LYS A 69 10.08 -1.78 -8.71
CA LYS A 69 9.59 -2.46 -9.92
C LYS A 69 8.13 -2.09 -10.17
N PRO A 70 7.65 -2.11 -11.43
CA PRO A 70 6.22 -2.14 -11.69
C PRO A 70 5.59 -3.35 -10.99
N ALA A 71 4.48 -3.16 -10.29
CA ALA A 71 3.82 -4.26 -9.58
C ALA A 71 3.22 -5.25 -10.57
N ARG A 72 3.47 -6.55 -10.35
CA ARG A 72 2.98 -7.63 -11.22
C ARG A 72 1.46 -7.52 -11.39
N PHE A 73 1.00 -7.52 -12.63
CA PHE A 73 -0.41 -7.34 -13.06
C PHE A 73 -1.06 -5.98 -12.75
N MET A 74 -0.49 -5.17 -11.87
CA MET A 74 -1.08 -3.92 -11.40
C MET A 74 -0.36 -2.66 -11.93
N ALA A 75 0.72 -2.83 -12.68
CA ALA A 75 1.48 -1.76 -13.31
C ALA A 75 0.61 -0.78 -14.13
N ARG A 76 -0.36 -1.29 -14.91
CA ARG A 76 -1.29 -0.47 -15.70
C ARG A 76 -2.18 0.48 -14.87
N TYR A 77 -2.25 0.25 -13.56
CA TYR A 77 -2.96 1.10 -12.62
C TYR A 77 -2.01 1.94 -11.75
N HIS A 78 -0.74 2.03 -12.15
CA HIS A 78 0.34 2.77 -11.51
C HIS A 78 0.74 2.21 -10.13
N TRP A 79 0.68 0.89 -9.97
CA TRP A 79 1.21 0.24 -8.78
C TRP A 79 2.68 -0.12 -8.93
N VAL A 80 3.45 0.11 -7.88
CA VAL A 80 4.87 -0.26 -7.78
C VAL A 80 5.09 -1.32 -6.72
N THR A 81 6.27 -1.93 -6.74
CA THR A 81 6.77 -2.86 -5.72
C THR A 81 8.17 -2.43 -5.31
N ILE A 82 8.35 -2.11 -4.03
CA ILE A 82 9.66 -1.94 -3.41
C ILE A 82 10.16 -3.33 -2.99
N VAL A 83 11.34 -3.70 -3.46
CA VAL A 83 11.95 -5.02 -3.20
C VAL A 83 12.44 -5.12 -1.76
N ASN A 84 13.05 -4.05 -1.23
CA ASN A 84 13.53 -4.00 0.15
C ASN A 84 13.19 -2.63 0.76
N VAL A 85 12.17 -2.60 1.63
CA VAL A 85 11.72 -1.36 2.29
C VAL A 85 12.79 -0.69 3.15
N ARG A 86 13.77 -1.45 3.67
CA ARG A 86 14.88 -0.90 4.47
C ARG A 86 15.83 -0.04 3.65
N ALA A 87 15.89 -0.26 2.34
CA ALA A 87 16.75 0.48 1.42
C ALA A 87 16.06 1.73 0.83
N PHE A 88 14.81 1.99 1.20
CA PHE A 88 14.03 3.10 0.64
C PHE A 88 13.96 4.29 1.61
N PRO A 89 14.04 5.54 1.12
CA PRO A 89 13.93 6.73 1.97
C PRO A 89 12.63 6.73 2.77
N GLU A 90 12.74 6.83 4.09
CA GLU A 90 11.62 6.58 5.00
C GLU A 90 10.49 7.60 4.87
N ASP A 91 10.82 8.89 4.89
CA ASP A 91 9.82 9.95 4.83
C ASP A 91 9.11 9.98 3.48
N TYR A 92 9.84 9.66 2.41
CA TYR A 92 9.24 9.54 1.09
C TYR A 92 8.29 8.35 1.01
N LEU A 93 8.65 7.20 1.61
CA LEU A 93 7.74 6.06 1.68
C LEU A 93 6.45 6.40 2.44
N ARG A 94 6.54 7.17 3.53
CA ARG A 94 5.35 7.63 4.27
C ARG A 94 4.42 8.46 3.38
N GLU A 95 4.97 9.43 2.66
CA GLU A 95 4.21 10.28 1.72
C GLU A 95 3.50 9.43 0.65
N LEU A 96 4.22 8.49 0.04
CA LEU A 96 3.69 7.64 -1.03
C LEU A 96 2.57 6.71 -0.53
N VAL A 97 2.73 6.13 0.65
CA VAL A 97 1.71 5.23 1.22
C VAL A 97 0.49 6.02 1.69
N GLN A 98 0.69 7.20 2.31
CA GLN A 98 -0.40 8.13 2.66
C GLN A 98 -1.24 8.47 1.43
N TRP A 99 -0.59 8.85 0.32
CA TRP A 99 -1.29 9.16 -0.92
C TRP A 99 -2.06 7.95 -1.46
N SER A 100 -1.48 6.75 -1.41
CA SER A 100 -2.16 5.52 -1.84
C SER A 100 -3.42 5.25 -1.02
N TYR A 101 -3.35 5.42 0.31
CA TYR A 101 -4.49 5.31 1.21
C TYR A 101 -5.57 6.33 0.89
N GLU A 102 -5.21 7.61 0.76
CA GLU A 102 -6.13 8.69 0.41
C GLU A 102 -6.81 8.44 -0.93
N ARG A 103 -6.06 7.94 -1.92
CA ARG A 103 -6.60 7.58 -3.23
C ARG A 103 -7.62 6.44 -3.14
N ALA A 104 -7.35 5.43 -2.32
CA ALA A 104 -8.27 4.32 -2.09
C ALA A 104 -9.56 4.80 -1.39
N LEU A 105 -9.43 5.62 -0.34
CA LEU A 105 -10.56 6.22 0.37
C LEU A 105 -11.39 7.12 -0.54
N ALA A 106 -10.73 7.98 -1.33
CA ALA A 106 -11.37 8.90 -2.27
C ALA A 106 -12.14 8.19 -3.39
N SER A 107 -11.84 6.91 -3.66
CA SER A 107 -12.57 6.09 -4.64
C SER A 107 -13.94 5.59 -4.14
N LEU A 108 -14.23 5.73 -2.84
CA LEU A 108 -15.52 5.40 -2.24
C LEU A 108 -16.50 6.57 -2.40
N SER A 109 -17.80 6.32 -2.24
CA SER A 109 -18.80 7.40 -2.20
C SER A 109 -18.59 8.30 -0.97
N LYS A 110 -18.97 9.57 -1.06
CA LYS A 110 -18.83 10.53 0.06
C LYS A 110 -19.56 10.07 1.32
N THR A 111 -20.71 9.43 1.18
CA THR A 111 -21.44 8.82 2.30
C THR A 111 -20.61 7.74 2.98
N ARG A 112 -19.99 6.84 2.21
CA ARG A 112 -19.16 5.76 2.76
C ARG A 112 -17.86 6.28 3.37
N GLN A 113 -17.23 7.30 2.76
CA GLN A 113 -16.06 7.97 3.34
C GLN A 113 -16.38 8.51 4.74
N ARG A 114 -17.47 9.28 4.88
CA ARG A 114 -17.88 9.85 6.18
C ARG A 114 -18.18 8.77 7.22
N ALA A 115 -18.91 7.72 6.85
CA ALA A 115 -19.26 6.65 7.77
C ALA A 115 -18.01 5.93 8.31
N LEU A 116 -17.02 5.65 7.45
CA LEU A 116 -15.78 5.00 7.86
C LEU A 116 -14.94 5.88 8.80
N LEU A 117 -14.85 7.18 8.53
CA LEU A 117 -14.05 8.10 9.35
C LEU A 117 -14.70 8.43 10.70
N ALA A 118 -16.03 8.52 10.73
CA ALA A 118 -16.77 8.77 11.97
C ALA A 118 -16.70 7.59 12.95
N ALA A 119 -16.67 6.36 12.45
CA ALA A 119 -16.64 5.14 13.26
C ALA A 119 -15.34 4.93 14.07
N ILE A 120 -14.32 5.76 13.85
CA ILE A 120 -13.00 5.67 14.51
C ILE A 120 -12.87 6.73 15.63
N GLN A 121 -13.74 7.73 15.61
CA GLN A 121 -13.77 8.82 16.59
C GLN A 121 -14.72 8.53 17.77
N ALA A 122 -15.39 7.38 17.75
CA ALA A 122 -16.31 6.89 18.78
C ALA A 122 -15.68 5.72 19.54
#